data_AF-A0A2V9FR94-F1
#
_entry.id   AF-A0A2V9FR94-F1
#
_cell.length_a   1.000
_cell.length_b   1.000
_cell.length_c   1.000
_cell.angle_alpha   90.00
_cell.angle_beta   90.00
_cell.angle_gamma   90.00
#
_symmetry.space_group_name_H-M   'P 1'
#
loop_
_entity.id
_entity.type
_entity.pdbx_description
1 polymer ?
#
loop_
_entity_poly.entity_id
_entity_poly.type
_entity_poly.pdbx_seq_one_letter_code
_entity_poly.pdbx_strand_id
1 'polypeptide(L)'
;MRAEGGVRSTDFSTAGSGAQLAAVPANISADAMQANSKTGRALYTGHARLWQGDSVMEADSIELLREERVMNAVGNVRAVFPQAAGPWPAQTVAVEPGPKKPRLWHVTAGTLTYRDAEGRTHLEKNVVAQAAEQKMRATAVDLYFTRAEKPNSNVVIGSAAANPAAGAQQISRAVGTGGVIVEQGTRKATAERGEYSAADGKFVMSGGNPTIY
;
A
#
# COMPACT_ATOMS: atom_id res chain seq x y z
N MET A 1 -14.57 24.12 6.23
CA MET A 1 -14.36 24.51 4.81
C MET A 1 -15.06 23.47 3.93
N ARG A 2 -15.75 23.91 2.87
CA ARG A 2 -16.38 23.04 1.87
C ARG A 2 -15.99 23.53 0.49
N ALA A 3 -15.72 22.61 -0.43
CA ALA A 3 -15.39 22.89 -1.82
C ALA A 3 -16.12 21.88 -2.74
N GLU A 4 -16.53 22.33 -3.93
CA GLU A 4 -17.31 21.58 -4.91
C GLU A 4 -16.83 21.92 -6.33
N GLY A 5 -17.20 21.10 -7.32
CA GLY A 5 -16.92 21.37 -8.73
C GLY A 5 -15.58 20.83 -9.24
N GLY A 6 -15.09 19.74 -8.65
CA GLY A 6 -13.80 19.16 -9.01
C GLY A 6 -12.68 19.78 -8.18
N VAL A 7 -12.49 19.21 -7.00
CA VAL A 7 -11.46 19.63 -6.04
C VAL A 7 -10.15 18.96 -6.37
N ARG A 8 -9.06 19.72 -6.28
CA ARG A 8 -7.69 19.22 -6.24
C ARG A 8 -6.97 19.85 -5.04
N SER A 9 -6.39 19.01 -4.19
CA SER A 9 -5.57 19.44 -3.06
C SER A 9 -4.20 18.78 -3.12
N THR A 10 -3.20 19.52 -2.65
CA THR A 10 -1.86 19.01 -2.42
C THR A 10 -1.53 19.25 -0.95
N ASP A 11 -1.29 18.17 -0.21
CA ASP A 11 -0.86 18.24 1.18
C ASP A 11 0.67 18.14 1.25
N PHE A 12 1.29 19.24 1.63
CA PHE A 12 2.71 19.32 1.97
C PHE A 12 2.92 18.93 3.43
N SER A 13 2.52 17.73 3.78
CA SER A 13 2.77 17.19 5.11
C SER A 13 4.29 17.09 5.33
N THR A 14 4.81 17.70 6.39
CA THR A 14 6.15 17.37 6.90
C THR A 14 6.18 15.87 7.23
N ALA A 15 7.33 15.22 7.08
CA ALA A 15 7.48 13.80 7.40
C ALA A 15 6.90 13.52 8.81
N GLY A 16 5.88 12.67 8.89
CA GLY A 16 5.18 12.34 10.13
C GLY A 16 3.87 13.08 10.42
N SER A 17 3.43 14.02 9.58
CA SER A 17 2.10 14.64 9.71
C SER A 17 1.07 13.95 8.82
N GLY A 18 0.03 13.34 9.42
CA GLY A 18 -1.00 12.58 8.70
C GLY A 18 -0.58 11.18 8.24
N ALA A 19 -1.46 10.54 7.47
CA ALA A 19 -1.23 9.21 6.88
C ALA A 19 -0.41 9.34 5.59
N GLN A 20 0.78 8.71 5.52
CA GLN A 20 1.73 8.92 4.41
C GLN A 20 2.10 7.62 3.68
N LEU A 21 1.83 7.58 2.37
CA LEU A 21 2.22 6.48 1.49
C LEU A 21 3.63 6.66 0.89
N ALA A 22 4.22 7.86 0.94
CA ALA A 22 5.61 8.11 0.56
C ALA A 22 6.12 9.43 1.15
N ALA A 23 7.44 9.70 1.17
CA ALA A 23 7.95 11.02 1.60
C ALA A 23 7.94 12.05 0.45
N VAL A 24 6.80 12.18 -0.21
CA VAL A 24 6.50 13.25 -1.18
C VAL A 24 5.13 13.83 -0.84
N PRO A 25 4.79 15.06 -1.28
CA PRO A 25 3.46 15.61 -1.06
C PRO A 25 2.36 14.68 -1.60
N ALA A 26 1.29 14.53 -0.82
CA ALA A 26 0.12 13.77 -1.25
C ALA A 26 -0.77 14.67 -2.11
N ASN A 27 -1.20 14.16 -3.26
CA ASN A 27 -2.15 14.87 -4.11
C ASN A 27 -3.48 14.13 -4.08
N ILE A 28 -4.58 14.87 -4.00
CA ILE A 28 -5.92 14.31 -3.92
C ILE A 28 -6.84 15.08 -4.85
N SER A 29 -7.66 14.36 -5.60
CA SER A 29 -8.75 14.93 -6.39
C SER A 29 -10.07 14.25 -6.05
N ALA A 30 -11.16 15.00 -6.08
CA ALA A 30 -12.53 14.48 -5.90
C ALA A 30 -13.56 15.47 -6.44
N ASP A 31 -14.83 15.08 -6.51
CA ASP A 31 -15.90 15.98 -6.94
C ASP A 31 -16.18 17.07 -5.88
N ALA A 32 -16.10 16.71 -4.60
CA ALA A 32 -16.27 17.61 -3.47
C ALA A 32 -15.34 17.30 -2.29
N MET A 33 -15.10 18.30 -1.44
CA MET A 33 -14.29 18.19 -0.23
C MET A 33 -14.97 18.91 0.94
N GLN A 34 -14.91 18.30 2.12
CA GLN A 34 -15.28 18.91 3.40
C GLN A 34 -14.10 18.77 4.37
N ALA A 35 -13.50 19.89 4.76
CA ALA A 35 -12.36 19.93 5.67
C ALA A 35 -12.69 20.69 6.96
N ASN A 36 -12.32 20.09 8.10
CA ASN A 36 -12.37 20.68 9.42
C ASN A 36 -10.97 20.69 10.02
N SER A 37 -10.31 21.84 9.96
CA SER A 37 -8.96 22.03 10.48
C SER A 37 -8.88 21.94 12.01
N LYS A 38 -9.99 22.17 12.73
CA LYS A 38 -10.01 22.06 14.20
C LYS A 38 -9.93 20.62 14.69
N THR A 39 -10.37 19.66 13.87
CA THR A 39 -10.38 18.23 14.19
C THR A 39 -9.41 17.44 13.31
N GLY A 40 -8.59 18.11 12.50
CA GLY A 40 -7.69 17.46 11.54
C GLY A 40 -8.38 16.56 10.49
N ARG A 41 -9.68 16.72 10.22
CA ARG A 41 -10.45 15.85 9.32
C ARG A 41 -10.64 16.46 7.94
N ALA A 42 -10.39 15.70 6.88
CA ALA A 42 -10.75 16.06 5.51
C ALA A 42 -11.44 14.90 4.80
N LEU A 43 -12.67 15.11 4.34
CA LEU A 43 -13.46 14.13 3.60
C LEU A 43 -13.56 14.56 2.13
N TYR A 44 -13.13 13.68 1.23
CA TYR A 44 -13.19 13.82 -0.21
C TYR A 44 -14.23 12.84 -0.75
N THR A 45 -15.18 13.31 -1.56
CA THR A 45 -16.32 12.50 -2.04
C THR A 45 -16.53 12.68 -3.53
N GLY A 46 -16.90 11.59 -4.19
CA GLY A 46 -17.09 11.51 -5.64
C GLY A 46 -15.75 11.33 -6.33
N HIS A 47 -15.53 10.13 -6.89
CA HIS A 47 -14.34 9.78 -7.66
C HIS A 47 -13.02 10.21 -6.97
N ALA A 48 -12.94 9.97 -5.66
CA ALA A 48 -11.81 10.41 -4.86
C ALA A 48 -10.56 9.61 -5.26
N ARG A 49 -9.49 10.32 -5.64
CA ARG A 49 -8.21 9.76 -6.04
C ARG A 49 -7.09 10.42 -5.27
N LEU A 50 -6.29 9.63 -4.58
CA LEU A 50 -5.08 10.03 -3.89
C LEU A 50 -3.87 9.41 -4.59
N TRP A 51 -2.81 10.19 -4.81
CA TRP A 51 -1.53 9.66 -5.28
C TRP A 51 -0.36 10.31 -4.55
N GLN A 52 0.64 9.49 -4.26
CA GLN A 52 1.82 9.89 -3.51
C GLN A 52 3.00 8.99 -3.91
N GLY A 53 3.93 9.53 -4.71
CA GLY A 53 4.99 8.74 -5.33
C GLY A 53 4.40 7.72 -6.32
N ASP A 54 4.82 6.46 -6.19
CA ASP A 54 4.32 5.35 -7.02
C ASP A 54 3.00 4.74 -6.49
N SER A 55 2.53 5.20 -5.33
CA SER A 55 1.31 4.70 -4.70
C SER A 55 0.10 5.51 -5.15
N VAL A 56 -0.96 4.81 -5.55
CA VAL A 56 -2.22 5.41 -5.99
C VAL A 56 -3.37 4.72 -5.27
N MET A 57 -4.40 5.48 -4.90
CA MET A 57 -5.63 4.98 -4.30
C MET A 57 -6.83 5.72 -4.88
N GLU A 58 -7.88 5.00 -5.23
CA GLU A 58 -9.13 5.51 -5.75
C GLU A 58 -10.28 4.88 -4.99
N ALA A 59 -11.35 5.65 -4.75
CA ALA A 59 -12.58 5.19 -4.10
C ALA A 59 -13.74 6.16 -4.36
N ASP A 60 -14.95 5.77 -3.96
CA ASP A 60 -16.10 6.68 -3.95
C ASP A 60 -15.89 7.84 -2.96
N SER A 61 -15.21 7.55 -1.83
CA SER A 61 -14.79 8.57 -0.87
C SER A 61 -13.46 8.20 -0.20
N ILE A 62 -12.67 9.23 0.12
CA ILE A 62 -11.45 9.14 0.91
C ILE A 62 -11.55 10.13 2.08
N GLU A 63 -11.37 9.65 3.29
CA GLU A 63 -11.31 10.45 4.51
C GLU A 63 -9.90 10.41 5.09
N LEU A 64 -9.37 11.60 5.37
CA LEU A 64 -8.10 11.78 6.05
C LEU A 64 -8.34 12.28 7.47
N LEU A 65 -7.73 11.58 8.40
CA LEU A 65 -7.73 11.83 9.83
C LEU A 65 -6.29 12.13 10.24
N ARG A 66 -5.93 13.42 10.20
CA ARG A 66 -4.55 13.88 10.29
C ARG A 66 -3.95 13.64 11.67
N GLU A 67 -4.73 13.83 12.72
CA GLU A 67 -4.30 13.69 14.11
C GLU A 67 -4.06 12.21 14.45
N GLU A 68 -4.96 11.33 14.01
CA GLU A 68 -4.84 9.88 14.18
C GLU A 68 -3.84 9.24 13.19
N ARG A 69 -3.44 9.97 12.15
CA ARG A 69 -2.62 9.48 11.03
C ARG A 69 -3.27 8.27 10.35
N VAL A 70 -4.58 8.39 10.12
CA VAL A 70 -5.42 7.39 9.50
C VAL A 70 -5.98 7.91 8.17
N MET A 71 -6.09 7.01 7.21
CA MET A 71 -6.79 7.24 5.94
C MET A 71 -7.81 6.13 5.74
N ASN A 72 -9.07 6.51 5.52
CA ASN A 72 -10.16 5.60 5.22
C ASN A 72 -10.60 5.81 3.78
N ALA A 73 -10.79 4.73 3.03
CA ALA A 73 -11.38 4.76 1.70
C ALA A 73 -12.57 3.79 1.66
N VAL A 74 -13.68 4.24 1.09
CA VAL A 74 -14.95 3.49 1.07
C VAL A 74 -15.56 3.55 -0.32
N GLY A 75 -16.03 2.39 -0.78
CA GLY A 75 -16.71 2.23 -2.06
C GLY A 75 -15.73 2.13 -3.23
N ASN A 76 -15.90 1.08 -4.05
CA ASN A 76 -15.11 0.84 -5.27
C ASN A 76 -13.59 1.05 -5.11
N VAL A 77 -13.03 0.63 -3.96
CA VAL A 77 -11.62 0.91 -3.65
C VAL A 77 -10.72 0.21 -4.64
N ARG A 78 -9.79 0.96 -5.24
CA ARG A 78 -8.71 0.46 -6.09
C ARG A 78 -7.41 1.11 -5.63
N ALA A 79 -6.41 0.31 -5.31
CA ALA A 79 -5.11 0.82 -4.90
C ALA A 79 -3.98 0.13 -5.66
N VAL A 80 -2.91 0.87 -5.90
CA VAL A 80 -1.66 0.36 -6.45
C VAL A 80 -0.56 0.69 -5.49
N PHE A 81 0.20 -0.33 -5.08
CA PHE A 81 1.34 -0.19 -4.19
C PHE A 81 2.57 -0.91 -4.75
N PRO A 82 3.77 -0.33 -4.59
CA PRO A 82 5.01 -1.05 -4.87
C PRO A 82 5.24 -2.17 -3.85
N GLN A 83 5.93 -3.23 -4.26
CA GLN A 83 6.40 -4.31 -3.41
C GLN A 83 7.82 -4.01 -2.91
N ALA A 84 8.13 -4.40 -1.67
CA ALA A 84 9.49 -4.33 -1.15
C ALA A 84 10.41 -5.28 -1.92
N ALA A 85 11.66 -4.88 -2.15
CA ALA A 85 12.65 -5.76 -2.73
C ALA A 85 13.00 -6.87 -1.73
N GLY A 86 12.77 -8.13 -2.09
CA GLY A 86 13.22 -9.26 -1.29
C GLY A 86 14.73 -9.51 -1.48
N PRO A 87 15.43 -10.07 -0.47
CA PRO A 87 16.78 -10.59 -0.66
C PRO A 87 16.73 -11.75 -1.66
N TRP A 88 17.31 -11.55 -2.84
CA TRP A 88 17.53 -12.63 -3.80
C TRP A 88 18.55 -13.61 -3.19
N PRO A 89 18.40 -14.95 -3.31
CA PRO A 89 19.54 -15.82 -3.05
C PRO A 89 20.66 -15.40 -3.99
N ALA A 90 21.83 -15.09 -3.44
CA ALA A 90 23.02 -14.72 -4.20
C ALA A 90 23.45 -15.91 -5.06
N GLN A 91 22.89 -16.06 -6.25
CA GLN A 91 23.55 -16.79 -7.31
C GLN A 91 24.53 -15.83 -7.97
N THR A 92 25.78 -16.02 -7.58
CA THR A 92 26.99 -15.56 -8.23
C THR A 92 26.92 -15.75 -9.75
N VAL A 93 26.51 -14.72 -10.49
CA VAL A 93 27.19 -14.25 -11.70
C VAL A 93 26.91 -12.75 -11.79
N ALA A 94 27.98 -11.95 -11.78
CA ALA A 94 27.90 -10.53 -12.04
C ALA A 94 27.36 -10.29 -13.45
N VAL A 95 26.11 -9.82 -13.54
CA VAL A 95 25.58 -9.11 -14.69
C VAL A 95 25.09 -7.77 -14.15
N GLU A 96 25.50 -6.68 -14.81
CA GLU A 96 25.18 -5.30 -14.45
C GLU A 96 23.73 -5.13 -13.98
N PRO A 97 23.46 -4.29 -12.95
CA PRO A 97 22.11 -4.02 -12.50
C PRO A 97 21.37 -3.18 -13.55
N GLY A 98 20.84 -3.84 -14.57
CA GLY A 98 19.76 -3.28 -15.38
C GLY A 98 18.57 -2.93 -14.47
N PRO A 99 17.81 -1.87 -14.76
CA PRO A 99 16.77 -1.36 -13.87
C PRO A 99 15.67 -2.42 -13.68
N LYS A 100 15.69 -3.13 -12.55
CA LYS A 100 14.66 -4.11 -12.19
C LYS A 100 13.38 -3.35 -11.88
N LYS A 101 12.37 -3.47 -12.76
CA LYS A 101 11.07 -2.80 -12.61
C LYS A 101 10.44 -3.15 -11.25
N PRO A 102 9.94 -2.17 -10.48
CA PRO A 102 9.26 -2.46 -9.22
C PRO A 102 8.03 -3.33 -9.47
N ARG A 103 7.87 -4.40 -8.69
CA ARG A 103 6.65 -5.21 -8.71
C ARG A 103 5.52 -4.37 -8.10
N LEU A 104 4.45 -4.16 -8.84
CA LEU A 104 3.27 -3.42 -8.39
C LEU A 104 2.13 -4.38 -8.06
N TRP A 105 1.49 -4.15 -6.92
CA TRP A 105 0.29 -4.85 -6.50
C TRP A 105 -0.93 -3.95 -6.75
N HIS A 106 -1.87 -4.47 -7.52
CA HIS A 106 -3.20 -3.89 -7.69
C HIS A 106 -4.14 -4.53 -6.67
N VAL A 107 -4.82 -3.71 -5.89
CA VAL A 107 -5.70 -4.16 -4.81
C VAL A 107 -7.08 -3.57 -5.00
N THR A 108 -8.12 -4.40 -4.92
CA THR A 108 -9.52 -3.96 -4.93
C THR A 108 -10.22 -4.39 -3.66
N ALA A 109 -11.09 -3.55 -3.12
CA ALA A 109 -11.87 -3.83 -1.91
C ALA A 109 -13.13 -2.96 -1.84
N GLY A 110 -14.05 -3.26 -0.92
CA GLY A 110 -15.15 -2.33 -0.61
C GLY A 110 -14.76 -1.27 0.42
N THR A 111 -13.82 -1.59 1.32
CA THR A 111 -13.28 -0.65 2.32
C THR A 111 -11.79 -0.85 2.51
N LEU A 112 -11.10 0.23 2.85
CA LEU A 112 -9.68 0.26 3.15
C LEU A 112 -9.42 1.24 4.29
N THR A 113 -8.70 0.81 5.32
CA THR A 113 -8.21 1.67 6.40
C THR A 113 -6.70 1.54 6.52
N TYR A 114 -5.98 2.61 6.19
CA TYR A 114 -4.53 2.71 6.38
C TYR A 114 -4.22 3.43 7.70
N ARG A 115 -3.35 2.81 8.52
CA ARG A 115 -2.83 3.37 9.77
C ARG A 115 -1.33 3.52 9.64
N ASP A 116 -0.86 4.76 9.58
CA ASP A 116 0.56 5.04 9.35
C ASP A 116 1.43 4.59 10.53
N ALA A 117 0.96 4.76 11.77
CA ALA A 117 1.65 4.32 12.98
C ALA A 117 1.95 2.81 13.01
N GLU A 118 1.14 2.01 12.30
CA GLU A 118 1.30 0.56 12.20
C GLU A 118 1.99 0.14 10.90
N GLY A 119 2.15 1.05 9.93
CA GLY A 119 2.50 0.70 8.56
C GLY A 119 1.57 -0.37 8.00
N ARG A 120 0.27 -0.29 8.28
CA ARG A 120 -0.71 -1.34 7.96
C ARG A 120 -1.94 -0.79 7.27
N THR A 121 -2.39 -1.50 6.23
CA THR A 121 -3.70 -1.30 5.61
C THR A 121 -4.59 -2.51 5.89
N HIS A 122 -5.77 -2.27 6.45
CA HIS A 122 -6.82 -3.26 6.58
C HIS A 122 -7.83 -3.11 5.45
N LEU A 123 -8.12 -4.19 4.73
CA LEU A 123 -9.08 -4.23 3.63
C LEU A 123 -10.17 -5.24 3.89
N GLU A 124 -11.41 -4.90 3.52
CA GLU A 124 -12.56 -5.79 3.66
C GLU A 124 -13.49 -5.69 2.44
N LYS A 125 -14.48 -6.59 2.41
CA LYS A 125 -15.55 -6.69 1.39
C LYS A 125 -14.99 -7.04 0.01
N ASN A 126 -14.78 -8.35 -0.20
CA ASN A 126 -14.33 -8.96 -1.45
C ASN A 126 -12.95 -8.44 -1.91
N VAL A 127 -11.93 -8.69 -1.08
CA VAL A 127 -10.59 -8.21 -1.37
C VAL A 127 -9.95 -9.06 -2.48
N VAL A 128 -9.36 -8.38 -3.46
CA VAL A 128 -8.50 -9.00 -4.49
C VAL A 128 -7.18 -8.26 -4.50
N ALA A 129 -6.08 -8.97 -4.29
CA ALA A 129 -4.73 -8.44 -4.45
C ALA A 129 -4.04 -9.17 -5.60
N GLN A 130 -3.54 -8.45 -6.59
CA GLN A 130 -3.00 -9.01 -7.82
C GLN A 130 -1.67 -8.35 -8.21
N ALA A 131 -0.67 -9.19 -8.49
CA ALA A 131 0.59 -8.83 -9.15
C ALA A 131 0.67 -9.56 -10.50
N ALA A 132 1.80 -9.41 -11.21
CA ALA A 132 1.96 -9.92 -12.59
C ALA A 132 1.60 -11.41 -12.76
N GLU A 133 1.98 -12.26 -11.83
CA GLU A 133 1.78 -13.72 -11.91
C GLU A 133 1.01 -14.30 -10.72
N GLN A 134 0.59 -13.46 -9.78
CA GLN A 134 0.03 -13.88 -8.51
C GLN A 134 -1.27 -13.13 -8.25
N LYS A 135 -2.29 -13.85 -7.79
CA LYS A 135 -3.57 -13.28 -7.39
C LYS A 135 -4.04 -13.93 -6.11
N MET A 136 -4.42 -13.12 -5.15
CA MET A 136 -5.02 -13.52 -3.88
C MET A 136 -6.42 -12.94 -3.78
N ARG A 137 -7.37 -13.76 -3.33
CA ARG A 137 -8.73 -13.37 -2.98
C ARG A 137 -9.01 -13.77 -1.54
N ALA A 138 -9.66 -12.89 -0.78
CA ALA A 138 -10.05 -13.15 0.60
C ALA A 138 -11.23 -12.26 1.02
N THR A 139 -11.89 -12.61 2.13
CA THR A 139 -12.93 -11.75 2.73
C THR A 139 -12.31 -10.48 3.31
N ALA A 140 -11.16 -10.62 3.99
CA ALA A 140 -10.37 -9.52 4.51
C ALA A 140 -8.87 -9.75 4.27
N VAL A 141 -8.11 -8.66 4.12
CA VAL A 141 -6.65 -8.68 3.96
C VAL A 141 -6.02 -7.57 4.80
N ASP A 142 -5.00 -7.89 5.58
CA ASP A 142 -4.07 -6.93 6.15
C ASP A 142 -2.79 -6.85 5.31
N LEU A 143 -2.47 -5.67 4.78
CA LEU A 143 -1.20 -5.38 4.12
C LEU A 143 -0.26 -4.67 5.09
N TYR A 144 0.98 -5.11 5.15
CA TYR A 144 2.04 -4.50 5.95
C TYR A 144 3.07 -3.87 5.01
N PHE A 145 3.52 -2.68 5.39
CA PHE A 145 4.42 -1.87 4.60
C PHE A 145 5.75 -1.67 5.31
N THR A 146 6.82 -1.68 4.52
CA THR A 146 8.12 -1.16 4.91
C THR A 146 8.44 0.04 4.05
N ARG A 147 9.16 1.00 4.61
CA ARG A 147 9.58 2.19 3.90
C ARG A 147 10.79 1.86 3.04
N ALA A 148 10.73 2.16 1.74
CA ALA A 148 11.91 2.01 0.88
C ALA A 148 13.04 2.90 1.40
N GLU A 149 14.23 2.36 1.57
CA GLU A 149 15.41 3.18 1.78
C GLU A 149 15.82 3.77 0.43
N LYS A 150 15.88 5.10 0.31
CA LYS A 150 16.62 5.70 -0.81
C LYS A 150 18.10 5.67 -0.41
N PRO A 151 18.97 4.96 -1.15
CA PRO A 151 20.40 5.09 -0.93
C PRO A 151 20.76 6.55 -1.20
N ASN A 152 21.17 7.23 -0.14
CA ASN A 152 21.77 8.54 -0.19
C ASN A 152 23.11 8.41 -0.92
N SER A 153 23.15 8.77 -2.21
CA SER A 153 24.39 8.76 -3.03
C SER A 153 25.44 9.78 -2.57
N ASN A 154 25.33 10.34 -1.37
CA ASN A 154 26.21 11.38 -0.84
C ASN A 154 26.60 11.11 0.63
N VAL A 155 26.97 9.87 0.96
CA VAL A 155 27.65 9.58 2.23
C VAL A 155 29.10 10.04 2.12
N VAL A 156 29.39 11.27 2.55
CA VAL A 156 30.75 11.66 2.94
C VAL A 156 31.08 10.87 4.21
N ILE A 157 32.09 10.00 4.13
CA ILE A 157 32.59 9.24 5.28
C ILE A 157 33.06 10.25 6.34
N GLY A 158 32.37 10.28 7.49
CA GLY A 158 32.72 11.14 8.63
C GLY A 158 31.65 12.12 9.11
N SER A 159 30.47 12.18 8.49
CA SER A 159 29.35 13.01 8.98
C SER A 159 28.30 12.15 9.68
N ALA A 160 27.83 12.58 10.87
CA ALA A 160 26.77 11.91 11.62
C ALA A 160 25.54 11.66 10.72
N ALA A 161 25.02 10.43 10.77
CA ALA A 161 24.01 9.90 9.88
C ALA A 161 22.86 10.88 9.59
N ALA A 162 22.87 11.50 8.42
CA ALA A 162 21.68 12.10 7.86
C ALA A 162 20.70 10.95 7.59
N ASN A 163 19.56 10.93 8.29
CA ASN A 163 18.49 9.94 8.08
C ASN A 163 18.26 9.76 6.57
N PRO A 164 18.29 8.52 6.03
CA PRO A 164 17.96 8.31 4.63
C PRO A 164 16.58 8.90 4.36
N ALA A 165 16.47 9.65 3.26
CA ALA A 165 15.19 10.19 2.85
C ALA A 165 14.24 9.03 2.61
N ALA A 166 13.29 8.88 3.53
CA ALA A 166 12.21 7.92 3.51
C ALA A 166 11.60 7.76 2.10
N GLY A 167 11.65 6.56 1.53
CA GLY A 167 11.01 6.28 0.24
C GLY A 167 9.52 5.96 0.37
N ALA A 168 8.92 5.45 -0.71
CA ALA A 168 7.52 5.02 -0.69
C ALA A 168 7.30 3.85 0.28
N GLN A 169 6.08 3.75 0.80
CA GLN A 169 5.61 2.55 1.49
C GLN A 169 5.52 1.41 0.47
N GLN A 170 6.18 0.31 0.77
CA GLN A 170 6.23 -0.87 -0.08
C GLN A 170 5.66 -2.08 0.67
N ILE A 171 4.84 -2.89 0.01
CA ILE A 171 4.27 -4.09 0.60
C ILE A 171 5.39 -5.07 0.93
N SER A 172 5.53 -5.40 2.21
CA SER A 172 6.47 -6.40 2.72
C SER A 172 5.78 -7.71 3.06
N ARG A 173 4.52 -7.65 3.51
CA ARG A 173 3.71 -8.82 3.88
C ARG A 173 2.23 -8.57 3.61
N ALA A 174 1.50 -9.62 3.27
CA ALA A 174 0.03 -9.60 3.23
C ALA A 174 -0.54 -10.80 3.97
N VAL A 175 -1.64 -10.61 4.70
CA VAL A 175 -2.34 -11.67 5.44
C VAL A 175 -3.81 -11.65 5.05
N GLY A 176 -4.25 -12.66 4.31
CA GLY A 176 -5.66 -12.87 3.95
C GLY A 176 -6.36 -13.80 4.94
N THR A 177 -7.64 -13.53 5.21
CA THR A 177 -8.50 -14.36 6.07
C THR A 177 -9.93 -14.48 5.54
N GLY A 178 -10.66 -15.49 6.04
CA GLY A 178 -12.07 -15.72 5.72
C GLY A 178 -12.24 -16.37 4.35
N GLY A 179 -11.52 -17.47 4.11
CA GLY A 179 -11.50 -18.18 2.83
C GLY A 179 -10.56 -17.51 1.83
N VAL A 180 -9.31 -17.93 1.83
CA VAL A 180 -8.26 -17.43 0.94
C VAL A 180 -8.11 -18.33 -0.27
N ILE A 181 -8.08 -17.73 -1.45
CA ILE A 181 -7.76 -18.38 -2.72
C ILE A 181 -6.54 -17.68 -3.31
N VAL A 182 -5.49 -18.44 -3.61
CA VAL A 182 -4.29 -17.95 -4.29
C VAL A 182 -4.16 -18.65 -5.64
N GLU A 183 -3.95 -17.88 -6.69
CA GLU A 183 -3.69 -18.34 -8.05
C GLU A 183 -2.28 -17.88 -8.46
N GLN A 184 -1.46 -18.82 -8.93
CA GLN A 184 -0.11 -18.55 -9.45
C GLN A 184 0.11 -19.36 -10.74
N GLY A 185 0.02 -18.69 -11.88
CA GLY A 185 0.02 -19.37 -13.18
C GLY A 185 -1.11 -20.38 -13.28
N THR A 186 -0.77 -21.67 -13.41
CA THR A 186 -1.75 -22.77 -13.46
C THR A 186 -2.09 -23.35 -12.08
N ARG A 187 -1.39 -22.94 -11.02
CA ARG A 187 -1.58 -23.47 -9.67
C ARG A 187 -2.65 -22.68 -8.93
N LYS A 188 -3.51 -23.38 -8.19
CA LYS A 188 -4.51 -22.77 -7.33
C LYS A 188 -4.44 -23.38 -5.93
N ALA A 189 -4.39 -22.55 -4.90
CA ALA A 189 -4.44 -22.98 -3.51
C ALA A 189 -5.63 -22.36 -2.78
N THR A 190 -6.26 -23.12 -1.88
CA THR A 190 -7.39 -22.67 -1.05
C THR A 190 -7.12 -23.00 0.41
N ALA A 191 -7.33 -22.07 1.34
CA ALA A 191 -7.24 -22.30 2.79
C ALA A 191 -8.05 -21.24 3.58
N GLU A 192 -8.13 -21.37 4.90
CA GLU A 192 -8.79 -20.35 5.75
C GLU A 192 -7.97 -19.06 5.87
N ARG A 193 -6.65 -19.19 5.87
CA ARG A 193 -5.68 -18.11 5.99
C ARG A 193 -4.55 -18.28 4.98
N GLY A 194 -4.08 -17.17 4.43
CA GLY A 194 -2.94 -17.14 3.53
C GLY A 194 -2.02 -15.98 3.86
N GLU A 195 -0.73 -16.24 3.93
CA GLU A 195 0.29 -15.24 4.25
C GLU A 195 1.29 -15.11 3.13
N TYR A 196 1.49 -13.89 2.63
CA TYR A 196 2.49 -13.54 1.63
C TYR A 196 3.69 -12.88 2.28
N SER A 197 4.91 -13.31 1.92
CA SER A 197 6.16 -12.63 2.25
C SER A 197 6.80 -12.07 0.99
N ALA A 198 7.03 -10.77 0.91
CA ALA A 198 7.75 -10.14 -0.20
C ALA A 198 9.24 -10.52 -0.22
N ALA A 199 9.81 -10.83 0.95
CA ALA A 199 11.21 -11.25 1.08
C ALA A 199 11.46 -12.56 0.32
N ASP A 200 10.53 -13.50 0.43
CA ASP A 200 10.63 -14.82 -0.18
C ASP A 200 9.84 -14.94 -1.49
N GLY A 201 8.91 -14.01 -1.74
CA GLY A 201 7.94 -14.07 -2.84
C GLY A 201 6.94 -15.21 -2.71
N LYS A 202 6.72 -15.74 -1.51
CA LYS A 202 5.98 -16.99 -1.24
C LYS A 202 4.67 -16.75 -0.50
N PHE A 203 3.71 -17.65 -0.74
CA PHE A 203 2.49 -17.79 0.04
C PHE A 203 2.57 -19.01 0.96
N VAL A 204 2.19 -18.83 2.23
CA VAL A 204 1.97 -19.90 3.20
C VAL A 204 0.47 -20.00 3.46
N MET A 205 -0.11 -21.15 3.15
CA MET A 205 -1.55 -21.40 3.29
C MET A 205 -1.78 -22.26 4.55
N SER A 206 -2.71 -21.85 5.42
CA SER A 206 -2.98 -22.54 6.68
C SER A 206 -4.45 -22.47 7.10
N GLY A 207 -4.84 -23.38 7.99
CA GLY A 207 -6.21 -23.51 8.50
C GLY A 207 -7.18 -24.18 7.53
N GLY A 208 -8.21 -24.83 8.09
CA GLY A 208 -9.18 -25.63 7.32
C GLY A 208 -8.54 -26.86 6.67
N ASN A 209 -8.94 -27.14 5.43
CA ASN A 209 -8.37 -28.20 4.57
C ASN A 209 -7.56 -27.55 3.43
N PRO A 210 -6.31 -27.12 3.66
CA PRO A 210 -5.50 -26.48 2.65
C PRO A 210 -5.31 -27.43 1.46
N THR A 211 -5.75 -27.00 0.27
CA THR A 211 -5.70 -27.82 -0.94
C THR A 211 -4.96 -27.06 -2.04
N ILE A 212 -4.13 -27.75 -2.80
CA ILE A 212 -3.45 -27.22 -3.99
C ILE A 212 -3.87 -28.03 -5.21
N TYR A 213 -4.17 -27.33 -6.30
CA TYR A 213 -4.56 -27.86 -7.60
C TYR A 213 -3.55 -27.42 -8.65
#